data_AF-A0A3B8KV32-F1
#
_entry.id   AF-A0A3B8KV32-F1
#
_cell.length_a   1.000
_cell.length_b   1.000
_cell.length_c   1.000
_cell.angle_alpha   90.00
_cell.angle_beta   90.00
_cell.angle_gamma   90.00
#
_symmetry.space_group_name_H-M   'P 1'
#
loop_
_entity.id
_entity.type
_entity.pdbx_description
1 polymer ?
#
loop_
_entity_poly.entity_id
_entity_poly.type
_entity_poly.pdbx_seq_one_letter_code
_entity_poly.pdbx_strand_id
1 'polypeptide(L)'
;MGRLSHQFVCVRIQSMNGINLDLFQFEFDLTWMSFFMDAENHVYTRYGGRDDRDPESHLNRDSLLGTMRKALMLHKLGDVLKSSLEPTGRTVRTPEQIPTMRAMMAKRKNKCIHCHDIKVATLKHLRNRDKLKRQMVFTYPTPANLGISVDPVDQSVVDSVRPGNPAARAGIRAGDQIASAGDHRVLTLGDFSRVLERTPARGRLSVQLKRNGQSIQVPIELPNGWRQSHDMTIKQFNAHPILHRNWGDTVPVILRRGNRDVTVQMTFPNQPPRD
;
A
#
# COMPACT_ATOMS: atom_id res chain seq x y z
N MET A 1 -5.16 -2.05 -25.06
CA MET A 1 -5.42 -3.15 -24.10
C MET A 1 -5.92 -4.42 -24.79
N GLY A 2 -6.81 -4.35 -25.80
CA GLY A 2 -7.55 -5.49 -26.35
C GLY A 2 -6.82 -6.83 -26.54
N ARG A 3 -5.63 -6.87 -27.18
CA ARG A 3 -4.92 -8.16 -27.38
C ARG A 3 -4.28 -8.73 -26.13
N LEU A 4 -3.83 -7.89 -25.19
CA LEU A 4 -3.13 -8.38 -24.00
C LEU A 4 -4.12 -8.90 -22.95
N SER A 5 -5.24 -8.21 -22.76
CA SER A 5 -6.29 -8.64 -21.81
C SER A 5 -6.90 -9.99 -22.15
N HIS A 6 -6.92 -10.40 -23.43
CA HIS A 6 -7.41 -11.72 -23.84
C HIS A 6 -6.54 -12.90 -23.36
N GLN A 7 -5.32 -12.61 -22.89
CA GLN A 7 -4.45 -13.62 -22.27
C GLN A 7 -4.68 -13.75 -20.75
N PHE A 8 -5.65 -13.03 -20.20
CA PHE A 8 -6.00 -13.06 -18.79
C PHE A 8 -7.48 -13.37 -18.59
N VAL A 9 -7.78 -14.13 -17.54
CA VAL A 9 -9.13 -14.15 -16.97
C VAL A 9 -9.31 -12.87 -16.15
N CYS A 10 -10.04 -11.90 -16.70
CA CYS A 10 -10.23 -10.60 -16.08
C CYS A 10 -11.43 -10.63 -15.12
N VAL A 11 -11.18 -10.44 -13.82
CA VAL A 11 -12.21 -10.38 -12.79
C VAL A 11 -12.24 -8.97 -12.18
N ARG A 12 -13.43 -8.38 -12.08
CA ARG A 12 -13.64 -7.09 -11.41
C ARG A 12 -14.39 -7.28 -10.11
N ILE A 13 -13.76 -6.91 -9.00
CA ILE A 13 -14.39 -6.83 -7.69
C ILE A 13 -14.99 -5.43 -7.55
N GLN A 14 -16.33 -5.35 -7.49
CA GLN A 14 -17.06 -4.09 -7.30
C GLN A 14 -17.44 -3.86 -5.84
N SER A 15 -17.46 -4.92 -5.03
CA SER A 15 -17.73 -4.87 -3.60
C SER A 15 -16.82 -5.85 -2.88
N MET A 16 -16.38 -5.50 -1.68
CA MET A 16 -15.55 -6.35 -0.85
C MET A 16 -16.33 -7.42 -0.09
N ASN A 17 -17.66 -7.50 -0.25
CA ASN A 17 -18.47 -8.53 0.39
C ASN A 17 -17.92 -9.93 0.12
N GLY A 18 -17.74 -10.73 1.17
CA GLY A 18 -17.21 -12.10 1.07
C GLY A 18 -15.76 -12.23 0.58
N ILE A 19 -15.06 -11.14 0.28
CA ILE A 19 -13.67 -11.20 -0.21
C ILE A 19 -12.75 -11.74 0.88
N ASN A 20 -11.88 -12.67 0.52
CA ASN A 20 -10.89 -13.23 1.43
C ASN A 20 -9.78 -12.22 1.75
N LEU A 21 -9.86 -11.59 2.93
CA LEU A 21 -8.89 -10.62 3.43
C LEU A 21 -7.56 -11.23 3.83
N ASP A 22 -7.49 -12.54 4.02
CA ASP A 22 -6.22 -13.21 4.29
C ASP A 22 -5.42 -13.45 3.00
N LEU A 23 -6.10 -13.54 1.85
CA LEU A 23 -5.47 -13.64 0.52
C LEU A 23 -5.20 -12.27 -0.10
N PHE A 24 -6.22 -11.42 -0.20
CA PHE A 24 -6.12 -10.11 -0.84
C PHE A 24 -5.63 -9.06 0.16
N GLN A 25 -4.30 -9.01 0.34
CA GLN A 25 -3.63 -8.06 1.22
C GLN A 25 -3.07 -6.87 0.43
N PHE A 26 -3.63 -5.68 0.66
CA PHE A 26 -3.25 -4.42 0.04
C PHE A 26 -3.68 -3.23 0.92
N GLU A 27 -3.22 -2.02 0.61
CA GLU A 27 -3.71 -0.81 1.27
C GLU A 27 -5.18 -0.58 0.91
N PHE A 28 -6.02 -0.26 1.88
CA PHE A 28 -7.46 -0.11 1.65
C PHE A 28 -7.87 1.33 1.29
N ASP A 29 -6.99 2.32 1.50
CA ASP A 29 -7.21 3.72 1.11
C ASP A 29 -6.52 4.05 -0.21
N LEU A 30 -7.00 3.46 -1.31
CA LEU A 30 -6.50 3.70 -2.66
C LEU A 30 -7.61 3.68 -3.71
N THR A 31 -7.30 4.24 -4.88
CA THR A 31 -8.22 4.34 -6.01
C THR A 31 -8.43 2.99 -6.68
N TRP A 32 -7.33 2.24 -6.89
CA TRP A 32 -7.36 0.97 -7.60
C TRP A 32 -6.21 0.05 -7.21
N MET A 33 -6.50 -1.25 -7.19
CA MET A 33 -5.55 -2.32 -6.96
C MET A 33 -5.92 -3.52 -7.82
N SER A 34 -4.91 -4.17 -8.38
CA SER A 34 -5.04 -5.41 -9.15
C SER A 34 -4.02 -6.43 -8.65
N PHE A 35 -4.40 -7.70 -8.76
CA PHE A 35 -3.55 -8.83 -8.45
C PHE A 35 -3.40 -9.66 -9.72
N PHE A 36 -2.17 -10.00 -10.07
CA PHE A 36 -1.88 -10.97 -11.11
C PHE A 36 -1.52 -12.27 -10.43
N MET A 37 -2.30 -13.32 -10.64
CA MET A 37 -2.18 -14.58 -9.91
C MET A 37 -2.65 -15.77 -10.76
N ASP A 38 -2.26 -16.97 -10.36
CA ASP A 38 -2.73 -18.23 -10.93
C ASP A 38 -3.97 -18.79 -10.21
N ALA A 39 -4.47 -19.95 -10.66
CA ALA A 39 -5.66 -20.60 -10.12
C ALA A 39 -5.41 -21.20 -8.72
N GLU A 40 -4.15 -21.40 -8.34
CA GLU A 40 -3.69 -21.94 -7.07
C GLU A 40 -3.45 -20.85 -6.02
N ASN A 41 -3.82 -19.60 -6.33
CA ASN A 41 -3.66 -18.40 -5.50
C ASN A 41 -2.22 -17.88 -5.36
N HIS A 42 -1.27 -18.31 -6.20
CA HIS A 42 0.06 -17.73 -6.19
C HIS A 42 0.04 -16.38 -6.89
N VAL A 43 0.41 -15.33 -6.16
CA VAL A 43 0.50 -13.98 -6.71
C VAL A 43 1.81 -13.84 -7.49
N TYR A 44 1.76 -13.45 -8.76
CA TYR A 44 2.94 -13.02 -9.51
C TYR A 44 3.37 -11.62 -9.09
N THR A 45 2.42 -10.69 -9.00
CA THR A 45 2.65 -9.29 -8.62
C THR A 45 1.32 -8.61 -8.31
N ARG A 46 1.36 -7.55 -7.51
CA ARG A 46 0.25 -6.62 -7.28
C ARG A 46 0.52 -5.35 -8.06
N TYR A 47 -0.50 -4.68 -8.59
CA TYR A 47 -0.33 -3.38 -9.24
C TYR A 47 -1.39 -2.41 -8.77
N GLY A 48 -0.94 -1.22 -8.37
CA GLY A 48 -1.78 -0.15 -7.88
C GLY A 48 -1.07 0.62 -6.77
N GLY A 49 -1.86 1.27 -5.93
CA GLY A 49 -1.36 2.21 -4.94
C GLY A 49 -1.41 3.64 -5.44
N ARG A 50 -0.94 4.54 -4.60
CA ARG A 50 -0.87 5.99 -4.85
C ARG A 50 0.06 6.64 -3.83
N ASP A 51 0.61 7.77 -4.19
CA ASP A 51 1.14 8.78 -3.29
C ASP A 51 0.08 9.85 -2.94
N ASP A 52 0.51 10.88 -2.21
CA ASP A 52 -0.36 11.97 -1.75
C ASP A 52 -0.53 13.10 -2.76
N ARG A 53 0.24 13.11 -3.85
CA ARG A 53 0.16 14.14 -4.89
C ARG A 53 -1.12 13.99 -5.72
N ASP A 54 -1.46 12.76 -6.08
CA ASP A 54 -2.60 12.47 -6.95
C ASP A 54 -3.27 11.11 -6.66
N PRO A 55 -4.61 10.99 -6.69
CA PRO A 55 -5.32 9.71 -6.60
C PRO A 55 -4.91 8.64 -7.63
N GLU A 56 -4.44 9.05 -8.79
CA GLU A 56 -4.01 8.21 -9.90
C GLU A 56 -2.48 8.18 -10.05
N SER A 57 -1.74 8.70 -9.07
CA SER A 57 -0.28 8.56 -9.04
C SER A 57 0.13 7.10 -9.17
N HIS A 58 1.09 6.83 -10.05
CA HIS A 58 1.54 5.49 -10.41
C HIS A 58 0.47 4.59 -11.09
N LEU A 59 -0.68 5.14 -11.50
CA LEU A 59 -1.70 4.46 -12.27
C LEU A 59 -1.73 5.01 -13.70
N ASN A 60 -0.92 4.44 -14.59
CA ASN A 60 -1.05 4.72 -16.01
C ASN A 60 -1.12 3.46 -16.86
N ARG A 61 -1.53 3.66 -18.11
CA ARG A 61 -1.76 2.59 -19.07
C ARG A 61 -0.47 1.83 -19.39
N ASP A 62 0.64 2.53 -19.55
CA ASP A 62 1.89 1.91 -20.01
C ASP A 62 2.54 1.06 -18.92
N SER A 63 2.54 1.53 -17.66
CA SER A 63 2.99 0.73 -16.53
C SER A 63 2.12 -0.48 -16.25
N LEU A 64 0.81 -0.36 -16.42
CA LEU A 64 -0.09 -1.50 -16.32
C LEU A 64 0.19 -2.53 -17.43
N LEU A 65 0.33 -2.10 -18.68
CA LEU A 65 0.67 -2.99 -19.80
C LEU A 65 2.05 -3.64 -19.61
N GLY A 66 3.04 -2.91 -19.07
CA GLY A 66 4.35 -3.45 -18.70
C GLY A 66 4.23 -4.54 -17.64
N THR A 67 3.47 -4.27 -16.57
CA THR A 67 3.23 -5.23 -15.48
C THR A 67 2.51 -6.48 -15.97
N MET A 68 1.46 -6.32 -16.80
CA MET A 68 0.75 -7.44 -17.42
C MET A 68 1.70 -8.33 -18.23
N ARG A 69 2.59 -7.75 -19.04
CA ARG A 69 3.57 -8.54 -19.81
C ARG A 69 4.54 -9.31 -18.90
N LYS A 70 5.03 -8.68 -17.83
CA LYS A 70 5.90 -9.33 -16.83
C LYS A 70 5.18 -10.48 -16.13
N ALA A 71 3.95 -10.27 -15.68
CA ALA A 71 3.14 -11.31 -15.05
C ALA A 71 2.88 -12.51 -15.98
N LEU A 72 2.55 -12.25 -17.25
CA LEU A 72 2.35 -13.29 -18.25
C LEU A 72 3.65 -14.07 -18.53
N MET A 73 4.79 -13.39 -18.60
CA MET A 73 6.09 -14.04 -18.76
C MET A 73 6.38 -14.98 -17.57
N LEU A 74 6.18 -14.52 -16.34
CA LEU A 74 6.37 -15.32 -15.14
C LEU A 74 5.45 -16.54 -15.11
N HIS A 75 4.17 -16.36 -15.47
CA HIS A 75 3.21 -17.45 -15.57
C HIS A 75 3.67 -18.52 -16.56
N LYS A 76 4.10 -18.12 -17.77
CA LYS A 76 4.62 -19.05 -18.79
C LYS A 76 5.87 -19.82 -18.34
N LEU A 77 6.69 -19.20 -17.49
CA LEU A 77 7.90 -19.81 -16.94
C LEU A 77 7.64 -20.65 -15.68
N GLY A 78 6.43 -20.62 -15.11
CA GLY A 78 6.14 -21.21 -13.80
C GLY A 78 6.87 -20.51 -12.64
N ASP A 79 7.35 -19.27 -12.84
CA ASP A 79 8.09 -18.50 -11.83
C ASP A 79 7.15 -17.73 -10.89
N VAL A 80 6.44 -18.49 -10.07
CA VAL A 80 5.56 -17.96 -9.01
C VAL A 80 6.37 -17.30 -7.90
N LEU A 81 5.79 -16.28 -7.25
CA LEU A 81 6.43 -15.61 -6.11
C LEU A 81 6.45 -16.54 -4.89
N LYS A 82 7.64 -16.85 -4.38
CA LYS A 82 7.85 -17.79 -3.25
C LYS A 82 8.14 -17.09 -1.91
N SER A 83 7.85 -15.79 -1.80
CA SER A 83 8.13 -15.02 -0.59
C SER A 83 7.30 -15.52 0.59
N SER A 84 7.92 -15.61 1.77
CA SER A 84 7.25 -15.89 3.04
C SER A 84 6.18 -14.86 3.43
N LEU A 85 6.18 -13.69 2.78
CA LEU A 85 5.18 -12.65 2.98
C LEU A 85 3.87 -12.93 2.24
N GLU A 86 3.87 -13.83 1.26
CA GLU A 86 2.72 -14.04 0.39
C GLU A 86 1.74 -15.05 0.98
N PRO A 87 0.45 -14.70 1.10
CA PRO A 87 -0.54 -15.61 1.64
C PRO A 87 -0.87 -16.72 0.65
N THR A 88 -1.09 -17.93 1.16
CA THR A 88 -1.48 -19.08 0.34
C THR A 88 -3.00 -19.23 0.17
N GLY A 89 -3.79 -18.30 0.74
CA GLY A 89 -5.26 -18.36 0.72
C GLY A 89 -5.90 -19.52 1.49
N ARG A 90 -5.12 -20.27 2.30
CA ARG A 90 -5.63 -21.44 3.07
C ARG A 90 -6.62 -21.07 4.16
N THR A 91 -6.50 -19.87 4.72
CA THR A 91 -7.49 -19.31 5.66
C THR A 91 -8.38 -18.33 4.91
N VAL A 92 -9.64 -18.25 5.36
CA VAL A 92 -10.62 -17.33 4.79
C VAL A 92 -11.16 -16.45 5.91
N ARG A 93 -10.86 -15.16 5.81
CA ARG A 93 -11.46 -14.14 6.66
C ARG A 93 -12.15 -13.10 5.80
N THR A 94 -13.44 -12.88 6.00
CA THR A 94 -14.22 -11.91 5.21
C THR A 94 -14.46 -10.61 5.98
N PRO A 95 -14.79 -9.49 5.32
CA PRO A 95 -15.12 -8.24 6.02
C PRO A 95 -16.25 -8.38 7.04
N GLU A 96 -17.28 -9.15 6.72
CA GLU A 96 -18.48 -9.32 7.56
C GLU A 96 -18.17 -10.00 8.90
N GLN A 97 -17.07 -10.75 8.98
CA GLN A 97 -16.62 -11.37 10.23
C GLN A 97 -16.01 -10.36 11.22
N ILE A 98 -15.68 -9.14 10.78
CA ILE A 98 -15.24 -8.06 11.67
C ILE A 98 -16.47 -7.54 12.43
N PRO A 99 -16.55 -7.65 13.78
CA PRO A 99 -17.77 -7.30 14.51
C PRO A 99 -18.24 -5.87 14.28
N THR A 100 -17.30 -4.93 14.18
CA THR A 100 -17.62 -3.52 13.89
C THR A 100 -18.11 -3.33 12.45
N MET A 101 -17.60 -4.09 11.47
CA MET A 101 -18.11 -4.06 10.10
C MET A 101 -19.56 -4.55 10.06
N ARG A 102 -19.85 -5.69 10.71
CA ARG A 102 -21.21 -6.23 10.79
C ARG A 102 -22.19 -5.23 11.41
N ALA A 103 -21.79 -4.54 12.48
CA ALA A 103 -22.59 -3.50 13.11
C ALA A 103 -22.81 -2.28 12.18
N MET A 104 -21.78 -1.87 11.43
CA MET A 104 -21.91 -0.82 10.41
C MET A 104 -22.88 -1.23 9.30
N MET A 105 -22.75 -2.44 8.77
CA MET A 105 -23.63 -2.98 7.71
C MET A 105 -25.09 -3.11 8.13
N ALA A 106 -25.35 -3.44 9.40
CA ALA A 106 -26.72 -3.53 9.91
C ALA A 106 -27.49 -2.21 9.75
N LYS A 107 -26.81 -1.07 9.90
CA LYS A 107 -27.41 0.28 9.82
C LYS A 107 -27.53 0.84 8.40
N ARG A 108 -26.72 0.35 7.45
CA ARG A 108 -26.70 0.89 6.09
C ARG A 108 -27.89 0.38 5.26
N LYS A 109 -28.46 1.26 4.43
CA LYS A 109 -29.40 0.87 3.37
C LYS A 109 -28.70 0.05 2.29
N ASN A 110 -27.55 0.52 1.80
CA ASN A 110 -26.69 -0.23 0.89
C ASN A 110 -25.85 -1.27 1.67
N LYS A 111 -25.83 -2.52 1.19
CA LYS A 111 -25.08 -3.63 1.80
C LYS A 111 -23.69 -3.86 1.18
N CYS A 112 -23.30 -3.08 0.17
CA CYS A 112 -21.96 -3.10 -0.40
C CYS A 112 -20.92 -2.63 0.63
N ILE A 113 -19.78 -3.32 0.66
CA ILE A 113 -18.62 -2.98 1.48
C ILE A 113 -17.53 -2.45 0.58
N HIS A 114 -17.04 -1.24 0.85
CA HIS A 114 -15.91 -0.66 0.13
C HIS A 114 -14.59 -1.04 0.83
N CYS A 115 -13.47 -1.01 0.11
CA CYS A 115 -12.15 -1.33 0.68
C CYS A 115 -11.84 -0.52 1.95
N HIS A 116 -11.99 0.81 1.91
CA HIS A 116 -11.73 1.69 3.05
C HIS A 116 -12.63 1.38 4.26
N ASP A 117 -13.85 0.85 4.06
CA ASP A 117 -14.72 0.44 5.16
C ASP A 117 -14.05 -0.64 6.03
N ILE A 118 -13.25 -1.52 5.41
CA ILE A 118 -12.55 -2.60 6.10
C ILE A 118 -11.50 -2.02 7.05
N LYS A 119 -10.72 -1.04 6.59
CA LYS A 119 -9.74 -0.33 7.43
C LYS A 119 -10.44 0.37 8.59
N VAL A 120 -11.49 1.14 8.30
CA VAL A 120 -12.28 1.86 9.31
C VAL A 120 -12.86 0.90 10.34
N ALA A 121 -13.49 -0.19 9.91
CA ALA A 121 -14.08 -1.18 10.80
C ALA A 121 -13.03 -1.90 11.64
N THR A 122 -11.88 -2.23 11.06
CA THR A 122 -10.75 -2.89 11.76
C THR A 122 -10.19 -1.99 12.85
N LEU A 123 -9.88 -0.72 12.52
CA LEU A 123 -9.34 0.24 13.48
C LEU A 123 -10.34 0.54 14.61
N LYS A 124 -11.63 0.73 14.28
CA LYS A 124 -12.68 0.90 15.30
C LYS A 124 -12.83 -0.34 16.18
N HIS A 125 -12.74 -1.54 15.62
CA HIS A 125 -12.80 -2.79 16.39
C HIS A 125 -11.65 -2.91 17.39
N LEU A 126 -10.42 -2.58 16.96
CA LEU A 126 -9.25 -2.56 17.84
C LEU A 126 -9.39 -1.51 18.93
N ARG A 127 -9.87 -0.31 18.59
CA ARG A 127 -10.11 0.78 19.54
C ARG A 127 -11.12 0.40 20.60
N ASN A 128 -12.25 -0.18 20.20
CA ASN A 128 -13.33 -0.58 21.13
C ASN A 128 -12.89 -1.68 22.12
N ARG A 129 -11.74 -2.31 21.88
CA ARG A 129 -11.13 -3.33 22.73
C ARG A 129 -9.87 -2.85 23.45
N ASP A 130 -9.56 -1.55 23.36
CA ASP A 130 -8.33 -0.95 23.89
C ASP A 130 -7.04 -1.61 23.36
N LYS A 131 -7.08 -2.07 22.09
CA LYS A 131 -5.94 -2.71 21.41
C LYS A 131 -5.36 -1.87 20.28
N LEU A 132 -5.96 -0.72 19.98
CA LEU A 132 -5.46 0.16 18.94
C LEU A 132 -4.18 0.85 19.40
N LYS A 133 -3.12 0.75 18.60
CA LYS A 133 -1.86 1.46 18.84
C LYS A 133 -1.60 2.44 17.71
N ARG A 134 -1.01 3.60 18.01
CA ARG A 134 -0.74 4.68 17.02
C ARG A 134 -0.06 4.18 15.75
N GLN A 135 0.88 3.24 15.88
CA GLN A 135 1.61 2.67 14.75
C GLN A 135 0.75 1.89 13.75
N MET A 136 -0.44 1.41 14.18
CA MET A 136 -1.34 0.61 13.35
C MET A 136 -2.08 1.43 12.28
N VAL A 137 -1.90 2.75 12.27
CA VAL A 137 -2.42 3.65 11.22
C VAL A 137 -1.39 3.93 10.13
N PHE A 138 -0.11 3.70 10.40
CA PHE A 138 0.94 3.77 9.40
C PHE A 138 1.07 2.41 8.72
N THR A 139 0.12 2.10 7.83
CA THR A 139 0.06 0.87 7.04
C THR A 139 0.52 1.12 5.61
N TYR A 140 1.06 0.08 4.98
CA TYR A 140 1.53 0.06 3.60
C TYR A 140 2.37 1.30 3.22
N PRO A 141 3.47 1.57 3.95
CA PRO A 141 4.40 2.63 3.58
C PRO A 141 4.94 2.37 2.17
N THR A 142 5.07 3.44 1.39
CA THR A 142 5.63 3.36 0.04
C THR A 142 7.16 3.47 0.10
N PRO A 143 7.88 3.17 -0.99
CA PRO A 143 9.33 3.37 -1.08
C PRO A 143 9.77 4.82 -0.84
N ALA A 144 8.87 5.78 -0.97
CA ALA A 144 9.13 7.18 -0.66
C ALA A 144 9.56 7.40 0.80
N ASN A 145 9.08 6.55 1.73
CA ASN A 145 9.52 6.56 3.13
C ASN A 145 11.02 6.26 3.29
N LEU A 146 11.60 5.48 2.36
CA LEU A 146 13.04 5.23 2.30
C LEU A 146 13.79 6.27 1.45
N GLY A 147 13.06 7.21 0.85
CA GLY A 147 13.56 8.23 -0.06
C GLY A 147 13.61 7.78 -1.52
N ILE A 148 12.90 6.73 -1.92
CA ILE A 148 12.89 6.20 -3.29
C ILE A 148 11.63 6.67 -4.03
N SER A 149 11.80 7.34 -5.16
CA SER A 149 10.77 7.48 -6.20
C SER A 149 10.96 6.40 -7.25
N VAL A 150 9.87 5.83 -7.75
CA VAL A 150 9.90 4.82 -8.82
C VAL A 150 9.51 5.44 -10.15
N ASP A 151 10.08 4.91 -11.23
CA ASP A 151 9.76 5.33 -12.59
C ASP A 151 8.26 5.11 -12.87
N PRO A 152 7.58 6.07 -13.53
CA PRO A 152 6.15 6.00 -13.74
C PRO A 152 5.73 4.87 -14.69
N VAL A 153 6.61 4.42 -15.59
CA VAL A 153 6.34 3.36 -16.58
C VAL A 153 6.85 2.00 -16.10
N ASP A 154 8.11 1.91 -15.68
CA ASP A 154 8.66 0.71 -15.05
C ASP A 154 8.91 0.94 -13.56
N GLN A 155 7.89 0.65 -12.75
CA GLN A 155 7.92 0.85 -11.30
C GLN A 155 8.94 -0.02 -10.54
N SER A 156 9.66 -0.92 -11.22
CA SER A 156 10.84 -1.59 -10.64
C SER A 156 12.11 -0.74 -10.73
N VAL A 157 12.12 0.32 -11.52
CA VAL A 157 13.26 1.22 -11.72
C VAL A 157 13.16 2.42 -10.78
N VAL A 158 14.28 2.78 -10.17
CA VAL A 158 14.42 3.98 -9.35
C VAL A 158 14.51 5.20 -10.27
N ASP A 159 13.52 6.08 -10.16
CA ASP A 159 13.51 7.37 -10.85
C ASP A 159 14.44 8.36 -10.15
N SER A 160 14.29 8.50 -8.84
CA SER A 160 15.08 9.43 -8.05
C SER A 160 15.22 8.97 -6.59
N VAL A 161 16.29 9.43 -5.94
CA VAL A 161 16.56 9.16 -4.53
C VAL A 161 16.75 10.47 -3.77
N ARG A 162 15.95 10.67 -2.72
CA ARG A 162 16.02 11.88 -1.89
C ARG A 162 17.34 11.92 -1.12
N PRO A 163 18.15 12.99 -1.22
CA PRO A 163 19.40 13.11 -0.46
C PRO A 163 19.19 12.94 1.04
N GLY A 164 20.18 12.37 1.72
CA GLY A 164 20.16 12.18 3.17
C GLY A 164 19.11 11.20 3.70
N ASN A 165 18.41 10.44 2.85
CA ASN A 165 17.44 9.42 3.27
C ASN A 165 18.07 8.01 3.37
N PRO A 166 17.37 7.02 3.97
CA PRO A 166 17.88 5.65 4.10
C PRO A 166 18.44 5.06 2.82
N ALA A 167 17.72 5.16 1.70
CA ALA A 167 18.15 4.62 0.42
C ALA A 167 19.41 5.32 -0.14
N ALA A 168 19.48 6.65 0.00
CA ALA A 168 20.66 7.43 -0.42
C ALA A 168 21.90 7.03 0.39
N ARG A 169 21.77 6.88 1.71
CA ARG A 169 22.86 6.42 2.58
C ARG A 169 23.30 4.99 2.26
N ALA A 170 22.39 4.15 1.80
CA ALA A 170 22.67 2.80 1.34
C ALA A 170 23.32 2.77 -0.07
N GLY A 171 23.42 3.91 -0.75
CA GLY A 171 24.05 4.03 -2.06
C GLY A 171 23.15 3.63 -3.23
N ILE A 172 21.82 3.60 -3.04
CA ILE A 172 20.84 3.46 -4.12
C ILE A 172 20.82 4.75 -4.94
N ARG A 173 20.66 4.61 -6.26
CA ARG A 173 20.77 5.70 -7.25
C ARG A 173 19.64 5.61 -8.27
N ALA A 174 19.37 6.74 -8.92
CA ALA A 174 18.53 6.77 -10.12
C ALA A 174 19.06 5.80 -11.18
N GLY A 175 18.16 5.11 -11.87
CA GLY A 175 18.47 4.08 -12.87
C GLY A 175 18.72 2.68 -12.30
N ASP A 176 18.80 2.52 -10.97
CA ASP A 176 18.82 1.18 -10.37
C ASP A 176 17.51 0.46 -10.63
N GLN A 177 17.56 -0.80 -11.07
CA GLN A 177 16.38 -1.65 -11.09
C GLN A 177 16.32 -2.49 -9.83
N ILE A 178 15.28 -2.31 -9.03
CA ILE A 178 14.99 -3.12 -7.85
C ILE A 178 14.46 -4.47 -8.32
N ALA A 179 15.22 -5.54 -8.07
CA ALA A 179 14.83 -6.91 -8.40
C ALA A 179 14.02 -7.56 -7.26
N SER A 180 14.47 -7.38 -6.02
CA SER A 180 13.78 -7.89 -4.83
C SER A 180 14.09 -7.07 -3.59
N ALA A 181 13.23 -7.17 -2.59
CA ALA A 181 13.46 -6.68 -1.24
C ALA A 181 13.13 -7.81 -0.25
N GLY A 182 14.12 -8.20 0.56
CA GLY A 182 14.08 -9.47 1.29
C GLY A 182 13.98 -10.66 0.33
N ASP A 183 13.05 -11.58 0.60
CA ASP A 183 12.75 -12.74 -0.23
C ASP A 183 11.65 -12.47 -1.28
N HIS A 184 11.23 -11.21 -1.43
CA HIS A 184 10.09 -10.84 -2.26
C HIS A 184 10.54 -10.09 -3.52
N ARG A 185 10.22 -10.64 -4.69
CA ARG A 185 10.42 -9.99 -5.99
C ARG A 185 9.61 -8.69 -6.05
N VAL A 186 10.20 -7.63 -6.60
CA VAL A 186 9.55 -6.31 -6.71
C VAL A 186 9.41 -5.97 -8.19
N LEU A 187 8.16 -5.90 -8.68
CA LEU A 187 7.88 -5.43 -10.04
C LEU A 187 7.16 -4.09 -10.07
N THR A 188 6.52 -3.72 -8.95
CA THR A 188 5.65 -2.55 -8.86
C THR A 188 5.81 -1.83 -7.51
N LEU A 189 5.23 -0.63 -7.43
CA LEU A 189 5.05 0.08 -6.17
C LEU A 189 4.26 -0.76 -5.14
N GLY A 190 3.25 -1.49 -5.60
CA GLY A 190 2.40 -2.35 -4.77
C GLY A 190 3.17 -3.50 -4.12
N ASP A 191 4.05 -4.15 -4.88
CA ASP A 191 4.93 -5.21 -4.36
C ASP A 191 5.88 -4.64 -3.29
N PHE A 192 6.52 -3.50 -3.58
CA PHE A 192 7.45 -2.92 -2.62
C PHE A 192 6.72 -2.46 -1.35
N SER A 193 5.56 -1.82 -1.49
CA SER A 193 4.74 -1.43 -0.34
C SER A 193 4.28 -2.63 0.49
N ARG A 194 4.06 -3.79 -0.14
CA ARG A 194 3.75 -5.06 0.54
C ARG A 194 4.93 -5.53 1.40
N VAL A 195 6.15 -5.47 0.88
CA VAL A 195 7.36 -5.78 1.65
C VAL A 195 7.51 -4.83 2.83
N LEU A 196 7.38 -3.53 2.58
CA LEU A 196 7.55 -2.50 3.61
C LEU A 196 6.49 -2.59 4.70
N GLU A 197 5.26 -3.01 4.38
CA GLU A 197 4.23 -3.26 5.39
C GLU A 197 4.67 -4.33 6.40
N ARG A 198 5.37 -5.38 5.93
CA ARG A 198 5.85 -6.48 6.76
C ARG A 198 7.24 -6.24 7.35
N THR A 199 7.89 -5.15 6.95
CA THR A 199 9.21 -4.77 7.42
C THR A 199 9.14 -4.20 8.85
N PRO A 200 10.02 -4.62 9.77
CA PRO A 200 10.01 -4.15 11.15
C PRO A 200 10.27 -2.65 11.28
N ALA A 201 9.82 -2.05 12.39
CA ALA A 201 9.95 -0.62 12.66
C ALA A 201 11.41 -0.14 12.83
N ARG A 202 12.37 -1.06 12.96
CA ARG A 202 13.82 -0.82 13.02
C ARG A 202 14.56 -2.03 12.49
N GLY A 203 15.80 -1.84 12.05
CA GLY A 203 16.68 -2.93 11.58
C GLY A 203 17.21 -2.65 10.18
N ARG A 204 17.30 -3.70 9.35
CA ARG A 204 17.81 -3.62 7.98
C ARG A 204 16.85 -4.28 7.02
N LEU A 205 16.69 -3.70 5.83
CA LEU A 205 16.04 -4.33 4.69
C LEU A 205 17.08 -4.58 3.61
N SER A 206 17.32 -5.84 3.26
CA SER A 206 18.20 -6.17 2.12
C SER A 206 17.44 -5.98 0.82
N VAL A 207 18.02 -5.22 -0.12
CA VAL A 207 17.44 -4.96 -1.44
C VAL A 207 18.41 -5.43 -2.50
N GLN A 208 17.93 -6.28 -3.41
CA GLN A 208 18.68 -6.70 -4.59
C GLN A 208 18.39 -5.74 -5.73
N LEU A 209 19.44 -5.15 -6.28
CA LEU A 209 19.40 -4.23 -7.40
C LEU A 209 20.07 -4.87 -8.62
N LYS A 210 19.69 -4.40 -9.81
CA LYS A 210 20.48 -4.50 -11.03
C LYS A 210 20.96 -3.09 -11.39
N ARG A 211 22.27 -2.92 -11.50
CA ARG A 211 22.92 -1.66 -11.91
C ARG A 211 23.94 -1.99 -12.98
N ASN A 212 23.82 -1.39 -14.15
CA ASN A 212 24.71 -1.65 -15.29
C ASN A 212 24.84 -3.16 -15.61
N GLY A 213 23.73 -3.89 -15.53
CA GLY A 213 23.68 -5.34 -15.77
C GLY A 213 24.18 -6.22 -14.61
N GLN A 214 24.80 -5.64 -13.57
CA GLN A 214 25.29 -6.39 -12.42
C GLN A 214 24.26 -6.45 -11.29
N SER A 215 24.16 -7.60 -10.66
CA SER A 215 23.35 -7.81 -9.46
C SER A 215 24.11 -7.31 -8.22
N ILE A 216 23.57 -6.32 -7.52
CA ILE A 216 24.15 -5.73 -6.31
C ILE A 216 23.16 -5.89 -5.14
N GLN A 217 23.63 -6.45 -4.03
CA GLN A 217 22.83 -6.51 -2.80
C GLN A 217 23.17 -5.31 -1.90
N VAL A 218 22.16 -4.56 -1.48
CA VAL A 218 22.29 -3.34 -0.69
C VAL A 218 21.46 -3.45 0.59
N PRO A 219 22.08 -3.38 1.78
CA PRO A 219 21.35 -3.27 3.04
C PRO A 219 20.91 -1.83 3.28
N ILE A 220 19.60 -1.58 3.38
CA ILE A 220 19.04 -0.30 3.79
C ILE A 220 18.85 -0.32 5.30
N GLU A 221 19.51 0.60 6.01
CA GLU A 221 19.28 0.84 7.44
C GLU A 221 17.93 1.51 7.68
N LEU A 222 17.13 0.95 8.59
CA LEU A 222 15.80 1.41 8.94
C LEU A 222 15.82 2.14 10.29
N PRO A 223 15.91 3.49 10.28
CA PRO A 223 15.94 4.27 11.51
C PRO A 223 14.59 4.22 12.23
N ASN A 224 14.58 4.56 13.52
CA ASN A 224 13.33 4.72 14.27
C ASN A 224 12.39 5.67 13.55
N GLY A 225 11.13 5.26 13.39
CA GLY A 225 10.09 6.09 12.77
C GLY A 225 10.10 6.09 11.24
N TRP A 226 10.91 5.29 10.55
CA TRP A 226 10.95 5.26 9.07
C TRP A 226 9.59 4.98 8.40
N ARG A 227 8.68 4.27 9.09
CA ARG A 227 7.30 4.01 8.61
C ARG A 227 6.42 5.26 8.59
N GLN A 228 6.80 6.31 9.30
CA GLN A 228 6.10 7.59 9.31
C GLN A 228 6.64 8.43 8.15
N SER A 229 5.75 8.93 7.31
CA SER A 229 6.07 9.98 6.35
C SER A 229 6.37 11.28 7.10
N HIS A 230 7.17 12.18 6.50
CA HIS A 230 7.43 13.50 7.07
C HIS A 230 6.15 14.31 7.24
N ASP A 231 5.27 14.26 6.22
CA ASP A 231 3.95 14.88 6.24
C ASP A 231 2.86 13.84 6.47
N MET A 232 1.77 14.23 7.12
CA MET A 232 0.62 13.33 7.29
C MET A 232 -0.01 13.06 5.93
N THR A 233 -0.02 11.80 5.51
CA THR A 233 -0.65 11.39 4.24
C THR A 233 -2.16 11.51 4.34
N ILE A 234 -2.87 11.61 3.20
CA ILE A 234 -4.35 11.61 3.23
C ILE A 234 -4.89 10.32 3.86
N LYS A 235 -4.16 9.22 3.69
CA LYS A 235 -4.44 7.90 4.29
C LYS A 235 -4.33 7.95 5.81
N GLN A 236 -3.30 8.62 6.33
CA GLN A 236 -3.10 8.80 7.77
C GLN A 236 -4.13 9.77 8.34
N PHE A 237 -4.43 10.86 7.63
CA PHE A 237 -5.44 11.83 8.02
C PHE A 237 -6.83 11.17 8.16
N ASN A 238 -7.25 10.33 7.20
CA ASN A 238 -8.53 9.61 7.28
C ASN A 238 -8.63 8.67 8.49
N ALA A 239 -7.50 8.09 8.90
CA ALA A 239 -7.43 7.17 10.03
C ALA A 239 -7.17 7.90 11.37
N HIS A 240 -6.73 9.16 11.34
CA HIS A 240 -6.37 9.94 12.52
C HIS A 240 -7.55 10.13 13.50
N PRO A 241 -8.78 10.45 13.07
CA PRO A 241 -9.95 10.52 13.95
C PRO A 241 -10.32 9.20 14.65
N ILE A 242 -9.75 8.08 14.20
CA ILE A 242 -9.99 6.76 14.78
C ILE A 242 -8.98 6.45 15.90
N LEU A 243 -7.81 7.11 15.91
CA LEU A 243 -6.71 6.85 16.85
C LEU A 243 -6.97 7.34 18.27
N HIS A 244 -7.81 8.36 18.46
CA HIS A 244 -8.14 8.93 19.76
C HIS A 244 -9.60 9.45 19.71
N ARG A 245 -10.30 9.50 20.85
CA ARG A 245 -11.64 10.13 20.92
C ARG A 245 -11.47 11.65 20.78
N ASN A 246 -11.28 12.13 19.56
CA ASN A 246 -10.90 13.52 19.27
C ASN A 246 -12.06 14.30 18.69
N TRP A 247 -13.25 14.09 19.23
CA TRP A 247 -14.30 15.05 19.00
C TRP A 247 -13.98 16.30 19.83
N GLY A 248 -13.74 17.45 19.19
CA GLY A 248 -13.34 18.70 19.84
C GLY A 248 -11.85 19.03 19.83
N ASP A 249 -11.00 18.13 19.33
CA ASP A 249 -9.56 18.40 19.24
C ASP A 249 -9.25 19.35 18.08
N THR A 250 -8.27 20.22 18.31
CA THR A 250 -7.70 21.11 17.28
C THR A 250 -6.34 20.58 16.84
N VAL A 251 -6.21 20.27 15.54
CA VAL A 251 -4.95 19.83 14.95
C VAL A 251 -4.44 20.84 13.92
N PRO A 252 -3.13 21.16 13.90
CA PRO A 252 -2.55 21.98 12.84
C PRO A 252 -2.51 21.17 11.54
N VAL A 253 -3.07 21.74 10.47
CA VAL A 253 -3.06 21.19 9.12
C VAL A 253 -2.30 22.16 8.23
N ILE A 254 -1.32 21.67 7.47
CA ILE A 254 -0.62 22.47 6.49
C ILE A 254 -1.36 22.32 5.15
N LEU A 255 -1.96 23.42 4.69
CA LEU A 255 -2.59 23.51 3.38
C LEU A 255 -1.61 24.14 2.40
N ARG A 256 -1.41 23.50 1.25
CA ARG A 256 -0.65 24.10 0.15
C ARG A 256 -1.60 24.90 -0.76
N ARG A 257 -1.41 26.21 -0.84
CA ARG A 257 -2.18 27.12 -1.71
C ARG A 257 -1.25 27.77 -2.72
N GLY A 258 -1.27 27.25 -3.96
CA GLY A 258 -0.25 27.59 -4.97
C GLY A 258 1.12 27.09 -4.54
N ASN A 259 2.12 27.99 -4.50
CA ASN A 259 3.49 27.70 -4.06
C ASN A 259 3.78 28.07 -2.60
N ARG A 260 2.75 28.28 -1.78
CA ARG A 260 2.90 28.64 -0.36
C ARG A 260 2.22 27.62 0.54
N ASP A 261 2.88 27.31 1.65
CA ASP A 261 2.34 26.47 2.72
C ASP A 261 1.65 27.39 3.75
N VAL A 262 0.41 27.05 4.11
CA VAL A 262 -0.41 27.79 5.06
C VAL A 262 -0.82 26.83 6.18
N THR A 263 -0.36 27.08 7.40
CA THR A 263 -0.81 26.33 8.57
C THR A 263 -2.18 26.84 9.00
N VAL A 264 -3.17 25.96 9.00
CA VAL A 264 -4.51 26.22 9.56
C VAL A 264 -4.72 25.33 10.77
N GLN A 265 -5.59 25.77 11.68
CA GLN A 265 -6.05 24.93 12.77
C GLN A 265 -7.38 24.28 12.37
N MET A 266 -7.44 22.96 12.39
CA MET A 266 -8.66 22.20 12.12
C MET A 266 -9.19 21.63 13.42
N THR A 267 -10.37 22.07 13.83
CA THR A 267 -11.07 21.53 15.00
C THR A 267 -12.07 20.46 14.56
N PHE A 268 -11.94 19.27 15.12
CA PHE A 268 -12.90 18.19 14.89
C PHE A 268 -14.22 18.48 15.62
N PRO A 269 -15.39 18.06 15.10
CA PRO A 269 -16.69 18.28 15.77
C PRO A 269 -16.69 17.73 17.20
N ASN A 270 -17.56 18.19 18.10
CA ASN A 270 -17.61 17.66 19.50
C ASN A 270 -18.41 16.35 19.63
N GLN A 271 -18.98 15.86 18.53
CA GLN A 271 -19.76 14.62 18.47
C GLN A 271 -19.83 14.15 17.01
N PRO A 272 -20.15 12.86 16.76
CA PRO A 272 -20.35 12.36 15.41
C PRO A 272 -21.45 13.12 14.66
N PRO A 273 -21.36 13.22 13.31
CA PRO A 273 -22.50 13.64 12.51
C PRO A 273 -23.72 12.81 12.91
N ARG A 274 -24.85 13.48 13.15
CA ARG A 274 -26.12 12.78 13.31
C ARG A 274 -26.54 12.31 11.92
N ASP A 275 -26.80 11.01 11.80
CA ASP A 275 -27.36 10.40 10.59
C ASP A 275 -28.71 11.03 10.22
#